data_AF-A0A9D1Q794-F1
#
_entry.id   AF-A0A9D1Q794-F1
#
_cell.length_a   1.000
_cell.length_b   1.000
_cell.length_c   1.000
_cell.angle_alpha   90.00
_cell.angle_beta   90.00
_cell.angle_gamma   90.00
#
_symmetry.space_group_name_H-M   'P 1'
#
loop_
_entity.id
_entity.type
_entity.pdbx_description
1 polymer ?
#
loop_
_entity_poly.entity_id
_entity_poly.type
_entity_poly.pdbx_seq_one_letter_code
_entity_poly.pdbx_strand_id
1 'polypeptide(L)'
;MAILDRFRKKLTVTVTFVNQLDQSIIGRSELAVEQLPETFAINTVMHLGDEDWQILKAEPCDKSAFVKTRELTLTMQRIESINPADILFSLPTIAGELPGLSPTTFSTSFTHQMREDDWRQCEFFEVHKKARILEEITKVEALKGANQSEDDDTLTGFEHIHIRDLTDVATLSISLLALLHQLQISDVGAIQFENNAGYIAQGFAVETAENIFYGILDVREKGSLELENLVVSILAVQPKSEDSQELVQLLQVFNLLYVDWCHGSVIDRLN
;
A
#
# COMPACT_ATOMS: atom_id res chain seq x y z
N MET A 1 -54.81 -50.86 9.44
CA MET A 1 -53.64 -50.99 8.54
C MET A 1 -52.56 -50.03 9.01
N ALA A 2 -51.65 -50.48 9.87
CA ALA A 2 -50.63 -49.61 10.48
C ALA A 2 -49.31 -50.37 10.57
N ILE A 3 -48.72 -50.72 9.42
CA ILE A 3 -47.36 -51.24 9.30
C ILE A 3 -46.86 -50.87 7.91
N LEU A 4 -46.01 -49.83 7.78
CA LEU A 4 -45.00 -49.60 6.72
C LEU A 4 -44.59 -48.12 6.68
N ASP A 5 -43.94 -47.62 7.74
CA ASP A 5 -43.11 -46.41 7.60
C ASP A 5 -41.92 -46.43 8.56
N ARG A 6 -41.19 -47.55 8.58
CA ARG A 6 -39.88 -47.63 9.25
C ARG A 6 -38.86 -48.09 8.22
N PHE A 7 -37.88 -47.22 7.97
CA PHE A 7 -36.70 -47.39 7.12
C PHE A 7 -36.85 -47.10 5.61
N ARG A 8 -37.29 -45.88 5.24
CA ARG A 8 -36.74 -45.25 4.02
C ARG A 8 -35.31 -44.82 4.34
N LYS A 9 -34.32 -45.57 3.85
CA LYS A 9 -32.90 -45.20 3.94
C LYS A 9 -32.74 -43.84 3.23
N LYS A 10 -32.48 -42.77 3.99
CA LYS A 10 -32.23 -41.44 3.39
C LYS A 10 -31.03 -41.54 2.46
N LEU A 11 -31.12 -40.91 1.30
CA LEU A 11 -30.03 -40.90 0.33
C LEU A 11 -28.91 -40.02 0.89
N THR A 12 -27.71 -40.59 0.99
CA THR A 12 -26.51 -39.89 1.46
C THR A 12 -25.49 -39.75 0.34
N VAL A 13 -24.65 -38.71 0.44
CA VAL A 13 -23.50 -38.43 -0.42
C VAL A 13 -22.26 -38.40 0.47
N THR A 14 -21.20 -39.07 0.03
CA THR A 14 -19.90 -39.00 0.68
C THR A 14 -19.22 -37.69 0.29
N VAL A 15 -19.00 -36.83 1.27
CA VAL A 15 -18.33 -35.55 1.10
C VAL A 15 -16.90 -35.66 1.62
N THR A 16 -15.93 -35.40 0.74
CA THR A 16 -14.50 -35.34 1.07
C THR A 16 -14.06 -33.88 1.14
N PHE A 17 -13.44 -33.51 2.26
CA PHE A 17 -12.91 -32.17 2.50
C PHE A 17 -11.40 -32.17 2.23
N VAL A 18 -10.94 -31.29 1.36
CA VAL A 18 -9.53 -31.19 0.94
C VAL A 18 -9.00 -29.81 1.23
N ASN A 19 -7.83 -29.72 1.86
CA ASN A 19 -7.15 -28.45 2.10
C ASN A 19 -6.51 -27.96 0.79
N GLN A 20 -6.80 -26.73 0.39
CA GLN A 20 -6.26 -26.13 -0.83
C GLN A 20 -4.74 -26.01 -0.82
N LEU A 21 -4.12 -25.75 0.34
CA LEU A 21 -2.69 -25.44 0.45
C LEU A 21 -1.81 -26.64 0.17
N ASP A 22 -2.11 -27.79 0.77
CA ASP A 22 -1.28 -29.00 0.72
C ASP A 22 -1.98 -30.19 0.05
N GLN A 23 -3.22 -30.00 -0.42
CA GLN A 23 -4.07 -31.04 -1.01
C GLN A 23 -4.33 -32.23 -0.08
N SER A 24 -4.09 -32.08 1.23
CA SER A 24 -4.36 -33.11 2.22
C SER A 24 -5.86 -33.27 2.45
N ILE A 25 -6.27 -34.50 2.79
CA ILE A 25 -7.66 -34.78 3.17
C ILE A 25 -7.84 -34.32 4.63
N ILE A 26 -8.67 -33.30 4.81
CA ILE A 26 -9.08 -32.80 6.13
C ILE A 26 -10.01 -33.83 6.79
N GLY A 27 -10.93 -34.41 6.02
CA GLY A 27 -11.86 -35.41 6.53
C GLY A 27 -12.86 -35.91 5.49
N ARG A 28 -13.68 -36.87 5.89
CA ARG A 28 -14.80 -37.40 5.09
C ARG A 28 -16.06 -37.51 5.95
N SER A 29 -17.20 -37.17 5.37
CA SER A 29 -18.50 -37.25 6.04
C SER A 29 -19.58 -37.80 5.10
N GLU A 30 -20.56 -38.50 5.65
CA GLU A 30 -21.78 -38.85 4.91
C GLU A 30 -22.88 -37.85 5.24
N LEU A 31 -23.26 -37.04 4.26
CA LEU A 31 -24.32 -36.04 4.43
C LEU A 31 -25.58 -36.46 3.69
N ALA A 32 -26.74 -36.23 4.32
CA ALA A 32 -28.01 -36.45 3.67
C ALA A 32 -28.19 -35.44 2.53
N VAL A 33 -28.72 -35.86 1.38
CA VAL A 33 -28.85 -34.99 0.19
C VAL A 33 -29.66 -33.72 0.50
N GLU A 34 -30.58 -33.77 1.46
CA GLU A 34 -31.38 -32.63 1.88
C GLU A 34 -30.58 -31.55 2.65
N GLN A 35 -29.40 -31.90 3.18
CA GLN A 35 -28.49 -30.98 3.86
C GLN A 35 -27.51 -30.30 2.90
N LEU A 36 -27.46 -30.73 1.64
CA LEU A 36 -26.56 -30.18 0.63
C LEU A 36 -27.27 -29.13 -0.23
N PRO A 37 -26.60 -27.98 -0.51
CA PRO A 37 -27.15 -26.94 -1.37
C PRO A 37 -27.28 -27.45 -2.82
N GLU A 38 -28.08 -26.73 -3.63
CA GLU A 38 -28.24 -27.06 -5.06
C GLU A 38 -26.93 -26.89 -5.85
N THR A 39 -26.13 -25.90 -5.47
CA THR A 39 -24.77 -25.67 -5.95
C THR A 39 -23.92 -25.14 -4.82
N PHE A 40 -22.61 -25.40 -4.87
CA PHE A 40 -21.66 -24.70 -4.00
C PHE A 40 -21.19 -23.45 -4.74
N ALA A 41 -21.79 -22.30 -4.41
CA ALA A 41 -21.28 -21.02 -4.89
C ALA A 41 -19.89 -20.77 -4.30
N ILE A 42 -19.00 -20.18 -5.12
CA ILE A 42 -17.73 -19.64 -4.67
C ILE A 42 -18.03 -18.66 -3.51
N ASN A 43 -17.29 -18.76 -2.40
CA ASN A 43 -17.48 -18.00 -1.13
C ASN A 43 -18.52 -18.57 -0.14
N THR A 44 -18.87 -19.86 -0.23
CA THR A 44 -19.60 -20.50 0.86
C THR A 44 -18.66 -20.76 2.04
N VAL A 45 -18.97 -20.22 3.21
CA VAL A 45 -18.23 -20.50 4.45
C VAL A 45 -18.87 -21.69 5.16
N MET A 46 -18.03 -22.61 5.63
CA MET A 46 -18.45 -23.78 6.38
C MET A 46 -17.74 -23.79 7.74
N HIS A 47 -18.52 -24.03 8.79
CA HIS A 47 -18.03 -24.20 10.14
C HIS A 47 -17.70 -25.68 10.38
N LEU A 48 -16.43 -25.99 10.61
CA LEU A 48 -15.94 -27.34 10.92
C LEU A 48 -15.25 -27.32 12.29
N GLY A 49 -15.94 -27.85 13.30
CA GLY A 49 -15.46 -27.75 14.69
C GLY A 49 -15.50 -26.29 15.16
N ASP A 50 -14.35 -25.80 15.65
CA ASP A 50 -14.16 -24.41 16.08
C ASP A 50 -13.51 -23.53 14.98
N GLU A 51 -13.42 -24.04 13.75
CA GLU A 51 -12.73 -23.36 12.64
C GLU A 51 -13.69 -23.04 11.48
N ASP A 52 -13.45 -21.88 10.87
CA ASP A 52 -14.16 -21.42 9.69
C ASP A 52 -13.36 -21.73 8.43
N TRP A 53 -14.02 -22.30 7.43
CA TRP A 53 -13.41 -22.72 6.18
C TRP A 53 -14.17 -22.12 5.00
N GLN A 54 -13.47 -21.47 4.08
CA GLN A 54 -14.04 -21.01 2.82
C GLN A 54 -13.97 -22.13 1.78
N ILE A 55 -15.11 -22.45 1.15
CA ILE A 55 -15.17 -23.37 0.02
C ILE A 55 -14.71 -22.62 -1.23
N LEU A 56 -13.61 -23.09 -1.82
CA LEU A 56 -13.03 -22.53 -3.03
C LEU A 56 -13.49 -23.30 -4.28
N LYS A 57 -13.73 -24.60 -4.14
CA LYS A 57 -14.09 -25.48 -5.25
C LYS A 57 -14.97 -26.64 -4.79
N ALA A 58 -15.90 -27.05 -5.64
CA ALA A 58 -16.72 -28.24 -5.45
C ALA A 58 -16.70 -29.11 -6.70
N GLU A 59 -16.43 -30.40 -6.54
CA GLU A 59 -16.38 -31.37 -7.63
C GLU A 59 -17.15 -32.64 -7.27
N PRO A 60 -18.25 -32.97 -7.97
CA PRO A 60 -18.99 -32.12 -8.93
C PRO A 60 -19.60 -30.86 -8.29
N CYS A 61 -19.76 -29.77 -9.04
CA CYS A 61 -20.27 -28.49 -8.50
C CYS A 61 -21.80 -28.45 -8.32
N ASP A 62 -22.54 -29.28 -9.07
CA ASP A 62 -24.00 -29.30 -9.10
C ASP A 62 -24.58 -30.52 -8.39
N LYS A 63 -25.68 -30.32 -7.65
CA LYS A 63 -26.34 -31.37 -6.88
C LYS A 63 -26.81 -32.55 -7.68
N SER A 64 -27.33 -32.32 -8.88
CA SER A 64 -27.72 -33.42 -9.77
C SER A 64 -26.56 -34.36 -10.09
N ALA A 65 -25.33 -33.85 -10.18
CA ALA A 65 -24.13 -34.61 -10.49
C ALA A 65 -23.62 -35.37 -9.26
N PHE A 66 -23.45 -34.71 -8.11
CA PHE A 66 -22.94 -35.40 -6.91
C PHE A 66 -23.96 -36.34 -6.25
N VAL A 67 -25.26 -36.14 -6.46
CA VAL A 67 -26.30 -37.12 -6.06
C VAL A 67 -26.22 -38.38 -6.92
N LYS A 68 -25.89 -38.24 -8.20
CA LYS A 68 -25.73 -39.36 -9.13
C LYS A 68 -24.45 -40.15 -8.85
N THR A 69 -23.33 -39.47 -8.60
CA THR A 69 -22.04 -40.11 -8.28
C THR A 69 -21.99 -40.62 -6.84
N ARG A 70 -22.80 -40.05 -5.94
CA ARG A 70 -22.74 -40.21 -4.48
C ARG A 70 -21.43 -39.73 -3.87
N GLU A 71 -20.69 -38.90 -4.59
CA GLU A 71 -19.40 -38.38 -4.20
C GLU A 71 -19.35 -36.88 -4.49
N LEU A 72 -18.84 -36.14 -3.51
CA LEU A 72 -18.58 -34.72 -3.59
C LEU A 72 -17.22 -34.43 -2.93
N THR A 73 -16.35 -33.73 -3.63
CA THR A 73 -15.10 -33.22 -3.08
C THR A 73 -15.21 -31.71 -2.95
N LEU A 74 -14.97 -31.19 -1.74
CA LEU A 74 -14.91 -29.76 -1.45
C LEU A 74 -13.46 -29.39 -1.16
N THR A 75 -12.89 -28.53 -1.99
CA THR A 75 -11.58 -27.93 -1.74
C THR A 75 -11.77 -26.61 -1.01
N MET A 76 -11.10 -26.48 0.13
CA MET A 76 -11.35 -25.42 1.10
C MET A 76 -10.05 -24.82 1.61
N GLN A 77 -10.15 -23.58 2.08
CA GLN A 77 -9.07 -22.88 2.78
C GLN A 77 -9.58 -22.42 4.13
N ARG A 78 -8.76 -22.59 5.17
CA ARG A 78 -9.06 -22.09 6.52
C ARG A 78 -9.11 -20.57 6.48
N ILE A 79 -10.14 -20.00 7.09
CA ILE A 79 -10.23 -18.56 7.32
C ILE A 79 -9.44 -18.29 8.60
N GLU A 80 -8.29 -17.64 8.46
CA GLU A 80 -7.58 -17.08 9.60
C GLU A 80 -8.18 -15.72 9.93
N SER A 81 -8.79 -15.61 11.11
CA SER A 81 -9.18 -14.31 11.64
C SER A 81 -7.99 -13.69 12.36
N ILE A 82 -7.33 -12.74 11.72
CA ILE A 82 -6.35 -11.88 12.41
C ILE A 82 -7.16 -10.80 13.12
N ASN A 83 -6.91 -10.61 14.42
CA ASN A 83 -7.44 -9.46 15.12
C ASN A 83 -6.81 -8.20 14.50
N PRO A 84 -7.58 -7.22 13.99
CA PRO A 84 -6.99 -6.02 13.39
C PRO A 84 -6.07 -5.24 14.33
N ALA A 85 -6.20 -5.41 15.66
CA ALA A 85 -5.30 -4.80 16.64
C ALA A 85 -3.89 -5.43 16.64
N ASP A 86 -3.73 -6.62 16.07
CA ASP A 86 -2.45 -7.32 15.95
C ASP A 86 -1.78 -6.99 14.59
N ILE A 87 -2.39 -6.14 13.76
CA ILE A 87 -1.81 -5.69 12.49
C ILE A 87 -0.94 -4.46 12.77
N LEU A 88 0.37 -4.65 12.62
CA LEU A 88 1.36 -3.59 12.76
C LEU A 88 1.40 -2.72 11.49
N PHE A 89 1.73 -1.44 11.67
CA PHE A 89 2.08 -0.54 10.58
C PHE A 89 3.45 -0.90 10.03
N SER A 90 3.63 -0.79 8.71
CA SER A 90 4.91 -1.00 8.02
C SER A 90 5.81 0.23 8.05
N LEU A 91 5.27 1.40 8.40
CA LEU A 91 5.98 2.67 8.41
C LEU A 91 5.86 3.31 9.80
N PRO A 92 6.94 3.94 10.31
CA PRO A 92 6.89 4.63 11.60
C PRO A 92 6.19 5.99 11.50
N THR A 93 6.02 6.53 10.29
CA THR A 93 5.46 7.85 10.08
C THR A 93 4.86 8.03 8.68
N ILE A 94 3.86 8.90 8.55
CA ILE A 94 3.28 9.37 7.29
C ILE A 94 3.10 10.88 7.31
N ALA A 95 3.04 11.49 6.12
CA ALA A 95 2.63 12.88 5.99
C ALA A 95 1.16 13.05 6.43
N GLY A 96 0.87 14.07 7.25
CA GLY A 96 -0.50 14.34 7.70
C GLY A 96 -1.40 15.02 6.68
N GLU A 97 -0.81 15.60 5.63
CA GLU A 97 -1.53 16.23 4.55
C GLU A 97 -1.21 15.57 3.21
N LEU A 98 -2.24 14.98 2.61
CA LEU A 98 -2.21 14.56 1.22
C LEU A 98 -2.58 15.74 0.31
N PRO A 99 -1.95 15.86 -0.87
CA PRO A 99 -2.28 16.90 -1.82
C PRO A 99 -3.67 16.63 -2.43
N GLY A 100 -4.34 17.69 -2.88
CA GLY A 100 -5.58 17.54 -3.62
C GLY A 100 -5.38 16.78 -4.94
N LEU A 101 -6.46 16.20 -5.46
CA LEU A 101 -6.46 15.54 -6.77
C LEU A 101 -7.13 16.41 -7.85
N SER A 102 -6.67 16.24 -9.09
CA SER A 102 -7.16 16.91 -10.28
C SER A 102 -7.41 15.91 -11.40
N PRO A 103 -8.49 16.05 -12.20
CA PRO A 103 -8.72 15.20 -13.37
C PRO A 103 -7.70 15.43 -14.49
N THR A 104 -6.97 16.56 -14.45
CA THR A 104 -5.96 16.94 -15.45
C THR A 104 -4.61 17.21 -14.80
N THR A 105 -3.56 17.07 -15.60
CA THR A 105 -2.17 17.36 -15.23
C THR A 105 -1.59 18.38 -16.21
N PHE A 106 -0.57 19.14 -15.78
CA PHE A 106 0.13 20.08 -16.66
C PHE A 106 1.08 19.37 -17.63
N SER A 107 1.51 18.14 -17.32
CA SER A 107 2.40 17.35 -18.18
C SER A 107 1.97 15.89 -18.25
N THR A 108 2.18 15.27 -19.43
CA THR A 108 1.79 13.88 -19.72
C THR A 108 2.92 13.05 -20.31
N SER A 109 4.19 13.46 -20.18
CA SER A 109 5.32 12.68 -20.74
C SER A 109 5.37 11.27 -20.16
N PHE A 110 5.11 11.15 -18.85
CA PHE A 110 4.91 9.88 -18.15
C PHE A 110 4.04 10.12 -16.92
N THR A 111 3.70 9.04 -16.20
CA THR A 111 2.98 9.13 -14.93
C THR A 111 3.67 8.23 -13.91
N HIS A 112 4.14 8.83 -12.82
CA HIS A 112 4.65 8.11 -11.67
C HIS A 112 3.49 7.70 -10.77
N GLN A 113 3.45 6.44 -10.37
CA GLN A 113 2.45 5.90 -9.45
C GLN A 113 3.13 5.60 -8.11
N MET A 114 2.46 5.98 -7.02
CA MET A 114 2.92 5.69 -5.66
C MET A 114 1.74 5.46 -4.73
N ARG A 115 1.98 4.82 -3.60
CA ARG A 115 0.96 4.72 -2.55
C ARG A 115 0.82 6.05 -1.80
N GLU A 116 -0.34 6.26 -1.17
CA GLU A 116 -0.58 7.46 -0.36
C GLU A 116 0.38 7.56 0.83
N ASP A 117 0.72 6.42 1.44
CA ASP A 117 1.63 6.36 2.58
C ASP A 117 3.10 6.51 2.20
N ASP A 118 3.47 6.41 0.91
CA ASP A 118 4.81 6.74 0.42
C ASP A 118 5.01 8.25 0.19
N TRP A 119 3.92 9.04 0.26
CA TRP A 119 3.96 10.48 0.02
C TRP A 119 4.91 11.21 0.99
N ARG A 120 5.90 11.90 0.43
CA ARG A 120 6.86 12.75 1.15
C ARG A 120 7.64 12.00 2.24
N GLN A 121 7.96 10.73 2.04
CA GLN A 121 8.79 9.98 3.00
C GLN A 121 10.27 10.36 2.96
N CYS A 122 10.76 10.79 1.80
CA CYS A 122 12.03 11.49 1.67
C CYS A 122 11.79 12.86 1.03
N GLU A 123 12.16 13.94 1.72
CA GLU A 123 11.79 15.31 1.32
C GLU A 123 12.94 16.30 1.53
N PHE A 124 12.89 17.40 0.78
CA PHE A 124 13.82 18.51 0.90
C PHE A 124 13.22 19.73 1.59
N PHE A 125 14.02 20.41 2.40
CA PHE A 125 13.67 21.65 3.09
C PHE A 125 14.77 22.69 2.97
N GLU A 126 14.45 23.96 3.18
CA GLU A 126 15.48 25.00 3.29
C GLU A 126 16.31 24.80 4.58
N VAL A 127 17.63 25.02 4.51
CA VAL A 127 18.55 24.81 5.64
C VAL A 127 18.12 25.52 6.92
N HIS A 128 17.55 26.72 6.83
CA HIS A 128 17.13 27.48 8.00
C HIS A 128 15.94 26.87 8.76
N LYS A 129 15.26 25.87 8.18
CA LYS A 129 14.17 25.12 8.82
C LYS A 129 14.66 23.93 9.67
N LYS A 130 15.98 23.64 9.70
CA LYS A 130 16.57 22.45 10.34
C LYS A 130 16.10 22.22 11.78
N ALA A 131 16.06 23.26 12.61
CA ALA A 131 15.65 23.12 14.01
C ALA A 131 14.24 22.53 14.15
N ARG A 132 13.29 23.04 13.36
CA ARG A 132 11.89 22.58 13.36
C ARG A 132 11.74 21.16 12.79
N ILE A 133 12.56 20.81 11.79
CA ILE A 133 12.62 19.45 11.26
C ILE A 133 13.13 18.46 12.32
N LEU A 134 14.17 18.82 13.08
CA LEU A 134 14.72 17.97 14.13
C LEU A 134 13.72 17.74 15.29
N GLU A 135 12.90 18.74 15.62
CA GLU A 135 11.79 18.56 16.58
C GLU A 135 10.80 17.50 16.10
N GLU A 136 10.50 17.47 14.80
CA GLU A 136 9.59 16.49 14.22
C GLU A 136 10.23 15.09 14.17
N ILE A 137 11.50 15.00 13.79
CA ILE A 137 12.28 13.75 13.79
C ILE A 137 12.32 13.12 15.19
N THR A 138 12.48 13.93 16.23
CA THR A 138 12.48 13.45 17.63
C THR A 138 11.18 12.73 17.98
N LYS A 139 10.03 13.17 17.44
CA LYS A 139 8.73 12.50 17.64
C LYS A 139 8.68 11.15 16.94
N VAL A 140 9.21 11.08 15.71
CA VAL A 140 9.30 9.82 14.95
C VAL A 140 10.21 8.82 15.67
N GLU A 141 11.39 9.26 16.14
CA GLU A 141 12.32 8.41 16.87
C GLU A 141 11.74 7.89 18.19
N ALA A 142 11.00 8.73 18.92
CA ALA A 142 10.33 8.32 20.15
C ALA A 142 9.31 7.18 19.90
N LEU A 143 8.60 7.21 18.77
CA LEU A 143 7.65 6.17 18.38
C LEU A 143 8.36 4.89 17.92
N LYS A 144 9.47 5.01 17.18
CA LYS A 144 10.30 3.86 16.80
C LYS A 144 10.85 3.14 18.04
N GLY A 145 11.35 3.86 19.04
CA GLY A 145 11.89 3.25 20.25
C GLY A 145 10.84 2.60 21.18
N ALA A 146 9.58 3.04 21.10
CA ALA A 146 8.52 2.57 21.99
C ALA A 146 7.70 1.38 21.43
N ASN A 147 7.69 1.18 20.10
CA ASN A 147 6.72 0.29 19.43
C ASN A 147 7.36 -0.68 18.43
N GLN A 148 8.66 -0.93 18.51
CA GLN A 148 9.30 -2.00 17.74
C GLN A 148 8.98 -3.35 18.36
N SER A 149 8.12 -4.13 17.71
CA SER A 149 8.02 -5.56 17.97
C SER A 149 8.88 -6.30 16.94
N GLU A 150 9.95 -6.94 17.42
CA GLU A 150 10.66 -7.94 16.63
C GLU A 150 9.79 -9.21 16.65
N ASP A 151 8.95 -9.38 15.63
CA ASP A 151 8.37 -10.70 15.36
C ASP A 151 9.38 -11.51 14.54
N ASP A 152 9.40 -12.82 14.80
CA ASP A 152 10.37 -13.79 14.27
C ASP A 152 10.54 -13.61 12.74
N ASP A 153 11.77 -13.32 12.33
CA ASP A 153 12.24 -13.01 10.96
C ASP A 153 11.83 -11.66 10.31
N THR A 154 12.77 -10.70 10.40
CA THR A 154 13.10 -9.67 9.38
C THR A 154 12.15 -8.50 9.10
N LEU A 155 10.93 -8.46 9.66
CA LEU A 155 9.99 -7.36 9.44
C LEU A 155 9.78 -6.53 10.70
N THR A 156 10.32 -5.31 10.72
CA THR A 156 10.00 -4.32 11.76
C THR A 156 8.60 -3.76 11.52
N GLY A 157 7.65 -4.14 12.38
CA GLY A 157 6.33 -3.52 12.43
C GLY A 157 6.25 -2.49 13.58
N PHE A 158 5.29 -1.56 13.46
CA PHE A 158 5.02 -0.54 14.47
C PHE A 158 3.58 -0.62 14.95
N GLU A 159 3.34 -0.63 16.26
CA GLU A 159 1.97 -0.59 16.82
C GLU A 159 1.27 0.75 16.56
N HIS A 160 2.05 1.83 16.39
CA HIS A 160 1.57 3.18 16.19
C HIS A 160 2.34 3.88 15.09
N ILE A 161 1.69 4.82 14.41
CA ILE A 161 2.28 5.64 13.35
C ILE A 161 2.28 7.12 13.73
N HIS A 162 3.39 7.81 13.46
CA HIS A 162 3.48 9.26 13.62
C HIS A 162 2.90 9.99 12.41
N ILE A 163 1.87 10.82 12.62
CA ILE A 163 1.33 11.69 11.57
C ILE A 163 2.05 13.04 11.63
N ARG A 164 2.82 13.37 10.60
CA ARG A 164 3.62 14.61 10.54
C ARG A 164 2.75 15.80 10.22
N ASP A 165 2.92 16.87 10.99
CA ASP A 165 2.42 18.21 10.63
C ASP A 165 3.62 19.10 10.27
N LEU A 166 3.66 19.52 9.01
CA LEU A 166 4.75 20.30 8.40
C LEU A 166 4.22 21.57 7.70
N THR A 167 2.98 21.96 7.99
CA THR A 167 2.33 23.11 7.36
C THR A 167 3.10 24.42 7.53
N ASP A 168 3.87 24.55 8.62
CA ASP A 168 4.70 25.71 8.96
C ASP A 168 6.07 25.76 8.24
N VAL A 169 6.44 24.67 7.55
CA VAL A 169 7.77 24.52 6.92
C VAL A 169 7.75 24.04 5.46
N ALA A 170 6.59 23.67 4.92
CA ALA A 170 6.45 23.02 3.61
C ALA A 170 6.39 23.98 2.40
N THR A 171 7.35 24.90 2.29
CA THR A 171 7.41 25.79 1.13
C THR A 171 8.84 26.02 0.66
N LEU A 172 9.15 25.53 -0.53
CA LEU A 172 10.34 25.85 -1.31
C LEU A 172 10.02 26.92 -2.35
N SER A 173 11.07 27.54 -2.89
CA SER A 173 10.96 28.47 -4.01
C SER A 173 12.04 28.20 -5.07
N ILE A 174 12.09 26.98 -5.58
CA ILE A 174 13.06 26.55 -6.60
C ILE A 174 12.43 26.66 -7.98
N SER A 175 13.11 27.26 -8.96
CA SER A 175 12.61 27.23 -10.34
C SER A 175 12.60 25.80 -10.88
N LEU A 176 11.48 25.34 -11.43
CA LEU A 176 11.40 24.01 -12.05
C LEU A 176 12.45 23.88 -13.17
N LEU A 177 12.61 24.92 -14.00
CA LEU A 177 13.63 24.93 -15.05
C LEU A 177 15.05 24.76 -14.49
N ALA A 178 15.37 25.40 -13.37
CA ALA A 178 16.68 25.26 -12.72
C ALA A 178 16.89 23.84 -12.16
N LEU A 179 15.84 23.24 -11.57
CA LEU A 179 15.88 21.85 -11.10
C LEU A 179 16.14 20.88 -12.27
N LEU A 180 15.39 21.02 -13.36
CA LEU A 180 15.55 20.19 -14.56
C LEU A 180 16.95 20.32 -15.17
N HIS A 181 17.47 21.54 -15.26
CA HIS A 181 18.84 21.77 -15.73
C HIS A 181 19.88 21.09 -14.82
N GLN A 182 19.71 21.16 -13.50
CA GLN A 182 20.61 20.52 -12.55
C GLN A 182 20.58 18.98 -12.66
N LEU A 183 19.40 18.41 -12.86
CA LEU A 183 19.20 16.97 -13.05
C LEU A 183 19.53 16.48 -14.47
N GLN A 184 19.77 17.41 -15.41
CA GLN A 184 19.98 17.11 -16.84
C GLN A 184 18.82 16.33 -17.47
N ILE A 185 17.59 16.61 -17.02
CA ILE A 185 16.36 15.99 -17.53
C ILE A 185 15.50 17.05 -18.23
N SER A 186 14.87 16.67 -19.34
CA SER A 186 13.89 17.50 -20.06
C SER A 186 12.45 17.06 -19.83
N ASP A 187 12.24 15.77 -19.53
CA ASP A 187 10.92 15.19 -19.40
C ASP A 187 10.35 15.40 -17.99
N VAL A 188 9.15 15.93 -17.94
CA VAL A 188 8.39 16.11 -16.70
C VAL A 188 7.14 15.26 -16.78
N GLY A 189 6.92 14.41 -15.80
CA GLY A 189 5.76 13.56 -15.67
C GLY A 189 4.72 14.11 -14.70
N ALA A 190 3.60 13.41 -14.62
CA ALA A 190 2.59 13.59 -13.59
C ALA A 190 2.80 12.59 -12.44
N ILE A 191 2.09 12.81 -11.32
CA ILE A 191 2.01 11.83 -10.23
C ILE A 191 0.55 11.40 -10.05
N GLN A 192 0.35 10.12 -9.73
CA GLN A 192 -0.93 9.57 -9.29
C GLN A 192 -0.74 8.74 -8.02
N PHE A 193 -1.71 8.80 -7.12
CA PHE A 193 -1.83 7.78 -6.09
C PHE A 193 -2.41 6.50 -6.69
N GLU A 194 -1.86 5.37 -6.27
CA GLU A 194 -2.40 4.06 -6.62
C GLU A 194 -3.89 3.96 -6.21
N ASN A 195 -4.69 3.29 -7.03
CA ASN A 195 -6.12 3.08 -6.82
C ASN A 195 -7.00 4.35 -6.73
N ASN A 196 -6.46 5.52 -7.04
CA ASN A 196 -7.20 6.78 -7.07
C ASN A 196 -7.49 7.24 -8.51
N ALA A 197 -8.63 7.89 -8.70
CA ALA A 197 -8.97 8.52 -9.98
C ALA A 197 -8.45 9.96 -10.02
N GLY A 198 -7.50 10.23 -10.91
CA GLY A 198 -6.95 11.57 -11.15
C GLY A 198 -5.46 11.68 -10.82
N TYR A 199 -4.92 12.86 -11.06
CA TYR A 199 -3.52 13.24 -10.82
C TYR A 199 -3.41 14.07 -9.55
N ILE A 200 -2.24 14.06 -8.92
CA ILE A 200 -1.94 15.02 -7.86
C ILE A 200 -2.04 16.44 -8.46
N ALA A 201 -2.87 17.29 -7.85
CA ALA A 201 -3.09 18.65 -8.30
C ALA A 201 -1.78 19.43 -8.22
N GLN A 202 -1.39 20.04 -9.35
CA GLN A 202 -0.08 20.72 -9.51
C GLN A 202 1.12 19.81 -9.22
N GLY A 203 0.92 18.49 -9.24
CA GLY A 203 1.95 17.50 -9.01
C GLY A 203 2.85 17.33 -10.23
N PHE A 204 4.15 17.18 -10.00
CA PHE A 204 5.15 16.90 -11.04
C PHE A 204 6.03 15.72 -10.64
N ALA A 205 6.53 14.99 -11.64
CA ALA A 205 7.56 13.97 -11.45
C ALA A 205 8.72 14.19 -12.43
N VAL A 206 9.94 13.87 -12.01
CA VAL A 206 11.15 13.86 -12.83
C VAL A 206 11.90 12.58 -12.50
N GLU A 207 12.13 11.74 -13.51
CA GLU A 207 12.79 10.46 -13.34
C GLU A 207 14.24 10.56 -13.85
N THR A 208 15.18 10.15 -13.00
CA THR A 208 16.59 9.95 -13.37
C THR A 208 16.92 8.45 -13.30
N ALA A 209 18.17 8.12 -13.61
CA ALA A 209 18.67 6.76 -13.44
C ALA A 209 18.69 6.35 -11.94
N GLU A 210 18.96 7.29 -11.03
CA GLU A 210 19.15 7.02 -9.61
C GLU A 210 17.90 7.26 -8.76
N ASN A 211 16.97 8.11 -9.21
CA ASN A 211 15.88 8.62 -8.36
C ASN A 211 14.62 8.94 -9.15
N ILE A 212 13.51 9.09 -8.43
CA ILE A 212 12.33 9.82 -8.91
C ILE A 212 12.11 11.01 -8.01
N PHE A 213 12.32 12.21 -8.53
CA PHE A 213 12.00 13.46 -7.85
C PHE A 213 10.55 13.82 -8.14
N TYR A 214 9.84 14.31 -7.13
CA TYR A 214 8.44 14.64 -7.29
C TYR A 214 8.01 15.72 -6.29
N GLY A 215 6.82 16.27 -6.48
CA GLY A 215 6.25 17.17 -5.49
C GLY A 215 5.20 18.08 -6.09
N ILE A 216 5.09 19.29 -5.56
CA ILE A 216 4.05 20.26 -5.91
C ILE A 216 4.69 21.48 -6.56
N LEU A 217 4.04 21.98 -7.61
CA LEU A 217 4.38 23.22 -8.26
C LEU A 217 3.46 24.36 -7.79
N ASP A 218 4.00 25.57 -7.79
CA ASP A 218 3.27 26.82 -7.74
C ASP A 218 3.60 27.66 -8.98
N VAL A 219 2.80 28.68 -9.26
CA VAL A 219 2.92 29.53 -10.44
C VAL A 219 3.26 30.96 -10.02
N ARG A 220 4.40 31.48 -10.49
CA ARG A 220 4.84 32.86 -10.22
C ARG A 220 3.88 33.89 -10.76
N GLU A 221 3.37 33.66 -11.97
CA GLU A 221 2.44 34.54 -12.67
C GLU A 221 1.14 33.80 -12.96
N LYS A 222 0.06 34.28 -12.35
CA LYS A 222 -1.26 33.63 -12.44
C LYS A 222 -1.69 33.46 -13.90
N GLY A 223 -1.83 32.20 -14.31
CA GLY A 223 -2.31 31.83 -15.64
C GLY A 223 -1.22 31.51 -16.67
N SER A 224 0.06 31.66 -16.34
CA SER A 224 1.15 31.17 -17.20
C SER A 224 1.61 29.78 -16.75
N LEU A 225 1.45 28.77 -17.61
CA LEU A 225 1.92 27.40 -17.38
C LEU A 225 3.26 27.13 -18.09
N GLU A 226 3.97 28.18 -18.49
CA GLU A 226 5.30 28.07 -19.08
C GLU A 226 6.31 27.66 -18.00
N LEU A 227 7.24 26.76 -18.35
CA LEU A 227 8.22 26.19 -17.41
C LEU A 227 9.01 27.24 -16.61
N GLU A 228 9.26 28.40 -17.22
CA GLU A 228 9.97 29.54 -16.59
C GLU A 228 9.19 30.19 -15.44
N ASN A 229 7.87 30.03 -15.43
CA ASN A 229 6.97 30.56 -14.40
C ASN A 229 6.61 29.54 -13.31
N LEU A 230 7.05 28.28 -13.45
CA LEU A 230 6.78 27.21 -12.50
C LEU A 230 7.87 27.15 -11.42
N VAL A 231 7.40 27.06 -10.18
CA VAL A 231 8.24 26.98 -8.98
C VAL A 231 7.89 25.72 -8.23
N VAL A 232 8.89 24.99 -7.79
CA VAL A 232 8.73 23.84 -6.90
C VAL A 232 8.49 24.35 -5.48
N SER A 233 7.29 24.12 -4.96
CA SER A 233 6.87 24.47 -3.60
C SER A 233 7.05 23.31 -2.62
N ILE A 234 6.93 22.08 -3.10
CA ILE A 234 7.29 20.85 -2.37
C ILE A 234 8.21 20.05 -3.27
N LEU A 235 9.34 19.58 -2.74
CA LEU A 235 10.26 18.68 -3.42
C LEU A 235 10.53 17.46 -2.53
N ALA A 236 10.18 16.30 -3.04
CA ALA A 236 10.41 15.00 -2.46
C ALA A 236 11.12 14.08 -3.45
N VAL A 237 11.61 12.95 -2.96
CA VAL A 237 12.30 11.96 -3.76
C VAL A 237 11.92 10.55 -3.33
N GLN A 238 11.86 9.66 -4.30
CA GLN A 238 11.85 8.22 -4.09
C GLN A 238 13.20 7.69 -4.60
N PRO A 239 14.16 7.42 -3.70
CA PRO A 239 15.47 6.93 -4.07
C PRO A 239 15.37 5.54 -4.69
N LYS A 240 16.07 5.29 -5.81
CA LYS A 240 16.27 3.92 -6.35
C LYS A 240 17.60 3.33 -5.89
N SER A 241 18.51 4.17 -5.39
CA SER A 241 19.83 3.82 -4.88
C SER A 241 20.12 4.60 -3.59
N GLU A 242 20.76 3.94 -2.63
CA GLU A 242 21.14 4.56 -1.34
C GLU A 242 22.28 5.59 -1.50
N ASP A 243 23.16 5.38 -2.50
CA ASP A 243 24.35 6.21 -2.76
C ASP A 243 24.13 7.14 -3.96
N SER A 244 23.19 8.08 -3.84
CA SER A 244 22.91 9.01 -4.94
C SER A 244 23.77 10.27 -4.90
N GLN A 245 24.56 10.50 -5.96
CA GLN A 245 25.32 11.74 -6.14
C GLN A 245 24.41 12.92 -6.48
N GLU A 246 23.27 12.66 -7.14
CA GLU A 246 22.28 13.68 -7.50
C GLU A 246 21.74 14.39 -6.24
N LEU A 247 21.41 13.62 -5.19
CA LEU A 247 20.95 14.18 -3.92
C LEU A 247 21.97 15.17 -3.35
N VAL A 248 23.24 14.78 -3.31
CA VAL A 248 24.34 15.61 -2.80
C VAL A 248 24.45 16.93 -3.55
N GLN A 249 24.37 16.87 -4.88
CA GLN A 249 24.46 18.06 -5.72
C GLN A 249 23.27 19.00 -5.49
N LEU A 250 22.05 18.47 -5.37
CA LEU A 250 20.86 19.28 -5.08
C LEU A 250 20.98 20.01 -3.74
N LEU A 251 21.48 19.33 -2.69
CA LEU A 251 21.69 19.96 -1.39
C LEU A 251 22.61 21.17 -1.47
N GLN A 252 23.69 21.07 -2.25
CA GLN A 252 24.67 22.14 -2.41
C GLN A 252 24.15 23.28 -3.28
N VAL A 253 23.59 22.96 -4.45
CA VAL A 253 23.17 23.96 -5.45
C VAL A 253 21.98 24.77 -4.96
N PHE A 254 21.03 24.13 -4.28
CA PHE A 254 19.80 24.78 -3.80
C PHE A 254 19.81 25.12 -2.32
N ASN A 255 20.92 24.86 -1.61
CA ASN A 255 21.06 25.09 -0.17
C ASN A 255 19.91 24.46 0.65
N LEU A 256 19.77 23.14 0.51
CA LEU A 256 18.69 22.34 1.08
C LEU A 256 19.19 21.38 2.17
N LEU A 257 18.22 20.87 2.93
CA LEU A 257 18.30 19.70 3.79
C LEU A 257 17.62 18.55 3.04
N TYR A 258 18.17 17.36 3.14
CA TYR A 258 17.47 16.12 2.82
C TYR A 258 17.01 15.46 4.12
N VAL A 259 15.77 15.00 4.14
CA VAL A 259 15.18 14.33 5.29
C VAL A 259 14.61 12.99 4.84
N ASP A 260 15.07 11.92 5.47
CA ASP A 260 14.46 10.59 5.39
C ASP A 260 13.68 10.36 6.69
N TRP A 261 12.36 10.50 6.59
CA TRP A 261 11.48 10.42 7.75
C TRP A 261 11.39 9.01 8.32
N CYS A 262 11.41 7.99 7.46
CA CYS A 262 11.30 6.60 7.88
C CYS A 262 12.55 6.15 8.67
N HIS A 263 13.73 6.61 8.23
CA HIS A 263 14.99 6.30 8.92
C HIS A 263 15.32 7.27 10.05
N GLY A 264 14.68 8.45 10.11
CA GLY A 264 15.00 9.49 11.10
C GLY A 264 16.28 10.25 10.75
N SER A 265 16.65 10.30 9.47
CA SER A 265 17.92 10.88 9.02
C SER A 265 17.71 12.29 8.47
N VAL A 266 18.62 13.20 8.81
CA VAL A 266 18.69 14.55 8.26
C VAL A 266 20.11 14.81 7.75
N ILE A 267 20.23 15.15 6.47
CA ILE A 267 21.51 15.41 5.80
C ILE A 267 21.53 16.84 5.30
N ASP A 268 22.50 17.61 5.75
CA ASP A 268 22.83 18.94 5.27
C ASP A 268 24.29 18.98 4.88
N ARG A 269 24.65 18.70 3.62
CA ARG A 269 26.06 18.73 3.19
C ARG A 269 26.59 20.16 3.00
N LEU A 270 26.43 20.97 4.05
CA LEU A 270 27.22 22.16 4.36
C LEU A 270 28.40 21.72 5.24
N ASN A 271 29.35 20.99 4.65
CA ASN A 271 30.78 20.84 5.00
C ASN A 271 31.33 19.50 4.52
#